data_AF-A0A538DPL9-F1
#
_entry.id   AF-A0A538DPL9-F1
#
_cell.length_a   1.000
_cell.length_b   1.000
_cell.length_c   1.000
_cell.angle_alpha   90.00
_cell.angle_beta   90.00
_cell.angle_gamma   90.00
#
_symmetry.space_group_name_H-M   'P 1'
#
loop_
_entity.id
_entity.type
_entity.pdbx_description
1 polymer ?
#
loop_
_entity_poly.entity_id
_entity_poly.type
_entity_poly.pdbx_seq_one_letter_code
_entity_poly.pdbx_strand_id
1 'polypeptide(L)'
;MRRDGYRDEAAEVCKSLFDAAEAFSNQLPEVFAGFPRDETGVPIEYPEALKPQSWAAGAPLLALRTILGLDPVDGNLRWRPHLPQNLTNVSLSTVGFRGRYVDLM
;
A
#
# COMPACT_ATOMS: atom_id res chain seq x y z
N MET A 1 5.40 9.66 7.81
CA MET A 1 6.41 8.68 7.34
C MET A 1 7.03 9.11 6.02
N ARG A 2 6.52 8.72 4.83
CA ARG A 2 7.18 9.02 3.54
C ARG A 2 7.48 10.52 3.32
N ARG A 3 6.51 11.40 3.63
CA ARG A 3 6.67 12.85 3.47
C ARG A 3 7.77 13.43 4.37
N ASP A 4 8.04 12.77 5.48
CA ASP A 4 9.02 13.17 6.49
C ASP A 4 10.38 12.46 6.29
N GLY A 5 10.54 11.70 5.20
CA GLY A 5 11.80 11.03 4.84
C GLY A 5 11.89 9.55 5.23
N TYR A 6 10.97 9.04 6.05
CA TYR A 6 10.88 7.62 6.46
C TYR A 6 10.32 6.76 5.34
N ARG A 7 11.11 6.53 4.28
CA ARG A 7 10.70 5.81 3.07
C ARG A 7 10.75 4.30 3.28
N ASP A 8 11.79 3.80 3.94
CA ASP A 8 11.97 2.36 4.21
C ASP A 8 10.84 1.86 5.11
N GLU A 9 10.55 2.58 6.18
CA GLU A 9 9.49 2.22 7.13
C GLU A 9 8.10 2.35 6.48
N ALA A 10 7.87 3.37 5.65
CA ALA A 10 6.63 3.49 4.91
C ALA A 10 6.44 2.34 3.91
N ALA A 11 7.51 1.91 3.23
CA ALA A 11 7.48 0.76 2.34
C ALA A 11 7.24 -0.55 3.10
N GLU A 12 7.84 -0.75 4.27
CA GLU A 12 7.62 -1.95 5.09
C GLU A 12 6.18 -2.05 5.60
N VAL A 13 5.56 -0.93 5.99
CA VAL A 13 4.14 -0.90 6.34
C VAL A 13 3.27 -1.26 5.14
N CYS A 14 3.55 -0.70 3.96
CA CYS A 14 2.79 -1.02 2.75
C CYS A 14 2.93 -2.49 2.35
N LYS A 15 4.14 -3.03 2.40
CA LYS A 15 4.43 -4.45 2.19
C LYS A 15 3.64 -5.32 3.17
N SER A 16 3.69 -4.99 4.46
CA SER A 16 2.96 -5.73 5.50
C SER A 16 1.46 -5.77 5.26
N LEU A 17 0.88 -4.70 4.70
CA LEU A 17 -0.53 -4.65 4.30
C LEU A 17 -0.82 -5.57 3.10
N PHE A 18 0.07 -5.65 2.11
CA PHE A 18 -0.08 -6.56 0.98
C PHE A 18 0.06 -8.02 1.41
N ASP A 19 1.06 -8.35 2.23
CA ASP A 19 1.24 -9.68 2.80
C ASP A 19 0.00 -10.10 3.62
N ALA A 20 -0.60 -9.17 4.36
CA ALA A 20 -1.84 -9.42 5.09
C ALA A 20 -3.03 -9.62 4.15
N ALA A 21 -3.15 -8.82 3.09
CA ALA A 21 -4.22 -8.96 2.11
C ALA A 21 -4.17 -10.36 1.48
N GLU A 22 -2.99 -10.88 1.13
CA GLU A 22 -2.83 -12.24 0.62
C GLU A 22 -3.34 -13.29 1.61
N ALA A 23 -2.99 -13.18 2.90
CA ALA A 23 -3.44 -14.08 3.96
C ALA A 23 -4.99 -14.07 4.15
N PHE A 24 -5.65 -12.94 3.86
CA PHE A 24 -7.10 -12.78 4.00
C PHE A 24 -7.86 -12.84 2.67
N SER A 25 -7.32 -13.48 1.62
CA SER A 25 -7.98 -13.56 0.30
C SER A 25 -8.39 -12.19 -0.27
N ASN A 26 -7.56 -11.17 -0.03
CA ASN A 26 -7.78 -9.76 -0.37
C ASN A 26 -8.95 -9.08 0.35
N GLN A 27 -9.45 -9.66 1.44
CA GLN A 27 -10.52 -9.10 2.27
C GLN A 27 -9.99 -8.76 3.66
N LEU A 28 -9.22 -7.67 3.76
CA LEU A 28 -8.65 -7.23 5.03
C LEU A 28 -9.73 -7.03 6.11
N PRO A 29 -9.47 -7.50 7.35
CA PRO A 29 -10.37 -7.30 8.47
C PRO A 29 -10.38 -5.83 8.91
N GLU A 30 -11.41 -5.43 9.62
CA GLU A 30 -11.47 -4.10 10.24
C GLU A 30 -10.36 -3.88 11.26
N VAL A 31 -10.03 -4.90 12.06
CA VAL A 31 -9.03 -4.84 13.12
C VAL A 31 -8.25 -6.15 13.19
N PHE A 32 -6.93 -6.04 13.38
CA PHE A 32 -6.05 -7.18 13.67
C PHE A 32 -5.92 -7.38 15.19
N ALA A 33 -5.74 -8.63 15.63
CA ALA A 33 -5.61 -8.97 17.04
C ALA A 33 -4.31 -8.45 17.71
N GLY A 34 -3.34 -7.99 16.93
CA GLY A 34 -2.12 -7.34 17.44
C GLY A 34 -0.99 -8.30 17.84
N PHE A 35 -1.10 -9.59 17.53
CA PHE A 35 -0.02 -10.55 17.78
C PHE A 35 1.23 -10.26 16.93
N PRO A 36 2.43 -10.44 17.49
CA PRO A 36 3.67 -10.44 16.73
C PRO A 36 3.66 -11.51 15.63
N ARG A 37 4.21 -11.17 14.45
CA ARG A 37 4.19 -12.04 13.27
C ARG A 37 5.01 -13.33 13.49
N ASP A 38 6.07 -13.26 14.28
CA ASP A 38 6.94 -14.39 14.63
C ASP A 38 6.26 -15.40 15.58
N GLU A 39 5.23 -15.01 16.32
CA GLU A 39 4.45 -15.90 17.17
C GLU A 39 3.40 -16.71 16.39
N THR A 40 2.75 -16.10 15.41
CA THR A 40 1.58 -16.69 14.73
C THR A 40 1.84 -17.15 13.31
N GLY A 41 2.93 -16.68 12.67
CA GLY A 41 3.28 -16.95 11.28
C GLY A 41 2.40 -16.23 10.25
N VAL A 42 1.15 -15.91 10.60
CA VAL A 42 0.17 -15.18 9.78
C VAL A 42 -0.53 -14.08 10.60
N PRO A 43 -1.01 -12.99 9.97
CA PRO A 43 -1.82 -12.00 10.67
C PRO A 43 -3.12 -12.61 11.20
N ILE A 44 -3.46 -12.28 12.45
CA ILE A 44 -4.67 -12.78 13.11
C ILE A 44 -5.72 -11.67 13.16
N GLU A 45 -6.95 -11.96 12.75
CA GLU A 45 -8.08 -11.05 12.89
C GLU A 45 -8.54 -10.97 14.36
N TYR A 46 -8.98 -9.79 14.78
CA TYR A 46 -9.62 -9.64 16.10
C TYR A 46 -10.98 -10.37 16.09
N PRO A 47 -11.38 -11.07 17.19
CA PRO A 47 -12.70 -11.69 17.26
C PRO A 47 -13.79 -10.65 17.00
N GLU A 48 -14.69 -10.92 16.05
CA GLU A 48 -15.77 -10.01 15.61
C GLU A 48 -15.39 -8.92 14.61
N ALA A 49 -14.15 -8.91 14.09
CA ALA A 49 -13.79 -7.98 13.02
C ALA A 49 -14.70 -8.14 11.78
N LEU A 50 -15.21 -7.01 11.28
CA LEU A 50 -15.96 -7.00 10.03
C LEU A 50 -15.03 -7.25 8.84
N LYS A 51 -15.49 -8.07 7.89
CA LYS A 51 -14.79 -8.33 6.62
C LYS A 51 -15.76 -8.48 5.44
N PRO A 52 -15.51 -7.82 4.30
CA PRO A 52 -14.45 -6.81 4.07
C PRO A 52 -14.79 -5.46 4.73
N GLN A 53 -13.77 -4.73 5.18
CA GLN A 53 -13.97 -3.39 5.76
C GLN A 53 -14.08 -2.32 4.65
N SER A 54 -15.28 -1.75 4.49
CA SER A 54 -15.59 -0.82 3.39
C SER A 54 -14.97 0.57 3.52
N TRP A 55 -14.77 1.09 4.74
CA TRP A 55 -14.19 2.42 4.95
C TRP A 55 -12.69 2.52 4.59
N ALA A 56 -12.01 1.39 4.46
CA ALA A 56 -10.59 1.25 4.16
C ALA A 56 -10.34 0.93 2.68
N ALA A 57 -11.37 0.97 1.82
CA ALA A 57 -11.24 0.71 0.38
C ALA A 57 -10.17 1.60 -0.31
N GLY A 58 -9.88 2.78 0.23
CA GLY A 58 -8.82 3.67 -0.26
C GLY A 58 -7.40 3.29 0.17
N ALA A 59 -7.23 2.41 1.16
CA ALA A 59 -5.92 2.07 1.73
C ALA A 59 -4.96 1.41 0.72
N PRO A 60 -5.38 0.45 -0.13
CA PRO A 60 -4.49 -0.12 -1.15
C PRO A 60 -3.98 0.92 -2.15
N LEU A 61 -4.83 1.87 -2.56
CA LEU A 61 -4.44 2.96 -3.46
C LEU A 61 -3.45 3.92 -2.80
N LEU A 62 -3.63 4.21 -1.51
CA LEU A 62 -2.69 5.03 -0.74
C LEU A 62 -1.34 4.31 -0.54
N ALA A 63 -1.35 3.00 -0.27
CA ALA A 63 -0.14 2.20 -0.15
C ALA A 63 0.64 2.21 -1.48
N LEU A 64 -0.05 1.97 -2.60
CA LEU A 64 0.51 2.04 -3.95
C LEU A 64 1.10 3.43 -4.24
N ARG A 65 0.34 4.50 -4.02
CA ARG A 65 0.84 5.88 -4.18
C ARG A 65 2.10 6.13 -3.33
N THR A 66 2.14 5.56 -2.13
CA THR A 66 3.24 5.73 -1.18
C THR A 66 4.52 5.07 -1.69
N ILE A 67 4.47 3.78 -2.04
CA ILE A 67 5.65 3.07 -2.56
C ILE A 67 6.09 3.57 -3.93
N LEU A 68 5.18 4.09 -4.76
CA LEU A 68 5.54 4.69 -6.05
C LEU A 68 6.07 6.13 -5.93
N GLY A 69 5.95 6.73 -4.74
CA GLY A 69 6.30 8.13 -4.54
C GLY A 69 5.56 9.07 -5.48
N LEU A 70 4.32 8.71 -5.83
CA LEU A 70 3.52 9.38 -6.85
C LEU A 70 2.84 10.63 -6.26
N ASP A 71 3.28 11.81 -6.69
CA ASP A 71 2.74 13.09 -6.20
C ASP A 71 2.61 14.12 -7.32
N PRO A 72 1.55 14.96 -7.32
CA PRO A 72 1.55 16.20 -8.08
C PRO A 72 2.46 17.22 -7.39
N VAL A 73 3.48 17.72 -8.07
CA VAL A 73 4.43 18.72 -7.56
C VAL A 73 4.67 19.76 -8.64
N ASP A 74 4.46 21.02 -8.32
CA ASP A 74 4.68 22.17 -9.22
C ASP A 74 4.04 21.99 -10.60
N GLY A 75 2.83 21.43 -10.61
CA GLY A 75 2.06 21.18 -11.82
C GLY A 75 2.52 19.97 -12.66
N ASN A 76 3.52 19.22 -12.21
CA ASN A 76 4.03 18.00 -12.82
C ASN A 76 3.69 16.75 -11.99
N LEU A 77 3.66 15.58 -12.63
CA LEU A 77 3.50 14.31 -11.94
C LEU A 77 4.88 13.75 -11.59
N ARG A 78 5.20 13.70 -10.29
CA ARG A 78 6.44 13.14 -9.78
C ARG A 78 6.29 11.64 -9.57
N TRP A 79 7.23 10.88 -10.13
CA TRP A 79 7.41 9.44 -9.96
C TRP A 79 8.74 9.19 -9.25
N ARG A 80 8.71 8.67 -8.03
CA ARG A 80 9.92 8.30 -7.26
C ARG A 80 9.69 7.01 -6.49
N PRO A 81 9.69 5.85 -7.18
CA PRO A 81 9.48 4.57 -6.55
C PRO A 81 10.51 4.30 -5.44
N HIS A 82 10.04 3.63 -4.41
CA HIS A 82 10.81 3.04 -3.34
C HIS A 82 10.04 1.80 -2.92
N LEU A 83 10.35 0.71 -3.61
CA LEU A 83 9.60 -0.53 -3.53
C LEU A 83 10.19 -1.42 -2.44
N PRO A 84 9.36 -2.18 -1.71
CA PRO A 84 9.85 -3.20 -0.80
C PRO A 84 10.54 -4.35 -1.59
N GLN A 85 11.41 -5.11 -0.93
CA GLN A 85 12.30 -6.11 -1.57
C GLN A 85 11.58 -7.12 -2.49
N ASN A 86 10.33 -7.46 -2.20
CA ASN A 86 9.56 -8.46 -2.95
C ASN A 86 8.75 -7.88 -4.13
N LEU A 87 8.74 -6.56 -4.29
CA LEU A 87 8.00 -5.87 -5.34
C LEU A 87 9.01 -5.20 -6.27
N THR A 88 9.47 -5.92 -7.29
CA THR A 88 10.62 -5.50 -8.09
C THR A 88 10.24 -4.66 -9.32
N ASN A 89 9.01 -4.79 -9.81
CA ASN A 89 8.58 -4.10 -11.02
C ASN A 89 7.11 -3.69 -10.93
N VAL A 90 6.83 -2.39 -11.01
CA VAL A 90 5.47 -1.84 -11.02
C VAL A 90 5.38 -0.76 -12.08
N SER A 91 4.49 -0.98 -13.05
CA SER A 91 4.15 0.01 -14.07
C SER A 91 2.71 0.48 -13.89
N LEU A 92 2.46 1.76 -14.12
CA LEU A 92 1.12 2.31 -14.26
C LEU A 92 0.91 2.79 -15.68
N SER A 93 -0.05 2.19 -16.38
CA SER A 93 -0.45 2.63 -17.72
C SER A 93 -1.66 3.55 -17.66
N THR A 94 -1.76 4.49 -18.61
CA THR A 94 -2.94 5.33 -18.82
C THR A 94 -3.30 6.18 -17.60
N VAL A 95 -2.29 6.70 -16.89
CA VAL A 95 -2.51 7.57 -15.73
C VAL A 95 -2.99 8.94 -16.21
N GLY A 96 -4.23 9.28 -15.86
CA GLY A 96 -4.81 10.59 -16.16
C GLY A 96 -4.21 11.69 -15.30
N PHE A 97 -3.59 12.70 -15.92
CA PHE A 97 -3.06 13.88 -15.24
C PHE A 97 -3.22 15.12 -16.11
N ARG A 98 -3.99 16.11 -15.60
CA ARG A 98 -4.22 17.40 -16.27
C ARG A 98 -4.71 17.28 -17.73
N GLY A 99 -5.65 16.37 -17.98
CA GLY A 99 -6.23 16.16 -19.32
C GLY A 99 -5.32 15.41 -20.29
N ARG A 100 -4.19 14.87 -19.81
CA ARG A 100 -3.29 13.99 -20.57
C ARG A 100 -3.26 12.61 -19.92
N TYR A 101 -2.90 11.60 -20.70
CA TYR A 101 -2.59 10.27 -20.22
C TYR A 101 -1.09 10.03 -20.30
N VAL A 102 -0.51 9.45 -19.25
CA VAL A 102 0.91 9.12 -19.18
C VAL A 102 1.10 7.69 -18.70
N ASP A 103 2.12 7.02 -19.23
CA ASP A 103 2.58 5.73 -18.74
C ASP A 103 3.81 5.95 -17.84
N LEU A 104 3.83 5.27 -16.70
CA LEU A 104 4.90 5.31 -15.71
C LEU A 104 5.47 3.89 -15.61
N MET A 105 6.73 3.75 -15.98
CA MET A 105 7.50 2.50 -15.93
C MET A 105 8.57 2.55 -14.85
#